data_AF-A0A5E5PT54-F1
#
_entry.id   AF-A0A5E5PT54-F1
#
_cell.length_a   1.000
_cell.length_b   1.000
_cell.length_c   1.000
_cell.angle_alpha   90.00
_cell.angle_beta   90.00
_cell.angle_gamma   90.00
#
_symmetry.space_group_name_H-M   'P 1'
#
loop_
_entity.id
_entity.type
_entity.pdbx_description
1 polymer ?
#
loop_
_entity_poly.entity_id
_entity_poly.type
_entity_poly.pdbx_seq_one_letter_code
_entity_poly.pdbx_strand_id
1 'polypeptide(L)' 'MPKLSIPKSGGSFSARTGSYEVGNQGEGSFGVPLGIPNARGVKPSLHLSYNSGSGMEVFGLG' A
#
# COMPACT_ATOMS: atom_id res chain seq x y z
N MET A 1 -29.27 10.92 -8.04
CA MET A 1 -28.52 12.19 -7.88
C MET A 1 -27.42 11.97 -6.85
N PRO A 2 -26.15 12.34 -7.11
CA PRO A 2 -25.08 12.22 -6.13
C PRO A 2 -25.41 13.03 -4.87
N LYS A 3 -25.21 12.45 -3.68
CA LYS A 3 -25.52 13.10 -2.42
C LYS A 3 -24.27 13.75 -1.85
N LEU A 4 -24.34 15.06 -1.59
CA LEU A 4 -23.32 15.76 -0.83
C LEU A 4 -23.57 15.53 0.66
N SER A 5 -22.55 15.07 1.39
CA SER A 5 -22.63 14.84 2.83
C SER A 5 -21.28 15.03 3.49
N ILE A 6 -21.31 15.48 4.74
CA ILE A 6 -20.13 15.52 5.61
C ILE A 6 -19.83 14.08 6.08
N PRO A 7 -18.56 13.62 6.04
CA PRO A 7 -18.18 12.33 6.60
C PRO A 7 -18.56 12.26 8.09
N LYS A 8 -19.30 11.23 8.48
CA LYS A 8 -19.52 10.95 9.91
C LYS A 8 -18.25 10.29 10.45
N SER A 9 -17.60 10.92 11.43
CA SER A 9 -16.27 10.52 11.91
C SER A 9 -16.31 9.53 13.08
N GLY A 10 -15.23 8.75 13.20
CA GLY A 10 -14.78 8.14 14.46
C GLY A 10 -15.28 6.71 14.71
N GLY A 11 -14.41 5.87 15.28
CA GLY A 11 -14.78 4.54 15.80
C GLY A 11 -13.74 3.44 15.60
N SER A 12 -12.90 3.53 14.56
CA SER A 12 -11.87 2.52 14.26
C SER A 12 -10.55 3.19 13.89
N PHE A 13 -9.45 2.62 14.40
CA PHE A 13 -8.10 2.92 13.94
C PHE A 13 -7.74 1.90 12.87
N SER A 14 -7.60 2.36 11.63
CA SER A 14 -7.07 1.55 10.54
C SER A 14 -5.71 2.12 10.15
N ALA A 15 -4.65 1.44 10.60
CA ALA A 15 -3.31 1.72 10.12
C ALA A 15 -3.21 1.28 8.66
N ARG A 16 -2.35 1.97 7.92
CA ARG A 16 -2.01 1.54 6.58
C ARG A 16 -1.01 0.40 6.65
N THR A 17 -1.52 -0.80 6.87
CA THR A 17 -0.71 -2.00 7.00
C THR A 17 -0.30 -2.49 5.62
N GLY A 18 0.95 -2.93 5.50
CA GLY A 18 1.37 -3.70 4.34
C GLY A 18 0.81 -5.13 4.38
N SER A 19 0.91 -5.84 3.25
CA SER A 19 0.68 -7.28 3.16
C SER A 19 2.02 -8.02 3.15
N TYR A 20 2.08 -9.15 3.85
CA TYR A 20 3.22 -10.06 3.83
C TYR A 20 2.83 -11.36 3.12
N GLU A 21 3.69 -11.82 2.23
CA GLU A 21 3.51 -13.06 1.48
C GLU A 21 4.80 -13.88 1.47
N VAL A 22 4.66 -15.21 1.48
CA VAL A 22 5.79 -16.14 1.41
C VAL A 22 5.83 -16.76 0.03
N GLY A 23 6.94 -16.60 -0.67
CA GLY A 23 7.17 -17.19 -1.98
C GLY A 23 7.52 -18.68 -1.89
N ASN A 24 7.37 -19.38 -3.02
CA ASN A 24 7.58 -20.83 -3.11
C ASN A 24 9.02 -21.29 -2.78
N GLN A 25 9.99 -20.38 -2.85
CA GLN A 25 11.40 -20.66 -2.57
C GLN A 25 11.83 -20.17 -1.18
N GLY A 26 10.86 -19.81 -0.31
CA GLY A 26 11.12 -19.31 1.04
C GLY A 26 11.49 -17.83 1.13
N GLU A 27 11.40 -17.09 0.02
CA GLU A 27 11.56 -15.64 0.04
C GLU A 27 10.35 -14.98 0.71
N GLY A 28 10.59 -13.90 1.46
CA GLY A 28 9.54 -13.09 2.08
C GLY A 28 9.33 -11.78 1.33
N SER A 29 8.11 -11.58 0.84
CA SER A 29 7.67 -10.35 0.19
C SER A 29 6.80 -9.51 1.13
N PHE A 30 7.03 -8.20 1.14
CA PHE A 30 6.22 -7.24 1.90
C PHE A 30 5.87 -6.03 1.04
N GLY A 31 4.61 -5.59 1.06
CA GLY A 31 4.15 -4.47 0.23
C GLY A 31 3.33 -3.45 1.01
N VAL A 32 3.71 -2.17 0.97
CA VAL A 32 2.96 -1.06 1.60
C VAL A 32 2.37 -0.13 0.53
N PRO A 33 1.05 0.10 0.49
CA PRO A 33 0.45 0.99 -0.50
C PRO A 33 0.79 2.48 -0.24
N LEU A 34 1.11 3.23 -1.29
CA LEU A 34 1.48 4.65 -1.20
C LEU A 34 0.27 5.61 -1.21
N GLY A 35 0.40 6.73 -0.49
CA GLY A 35 -0.68 7.66 -0.07
C GLY A 35 -1.17 8.62 -1.11
N ILE A 36 -1.58 8.09 -2.26
CA ILE A 36 -1.86 8.94 -3.40
C ILE A 36 -3.34 9.29 -3.43
N PRO A 37 -3.69 10.59 -3.37
CA PRO A 37 -5.08 11.02 -3.42
C PRO A 37 -5.69 10.67 -4.79
N ASN A 38 -6.99 10.38 -4.78
CA ASN A 38 -7.74 10.25 -6.02
C ASN A 38 -8.11 11.65 -6.52
N ALA A 39 -7.75 11.97 -7.76
CA ALA A 39 -8.06 13.25 -8.38
C ALA A 39 -9.43 13.20 -9.09
N ARG A 40 -9.43 13.05 -10.42
CA ARG A 40 -10.64 12.98 -11.25
C ARG A 40 -11.10 11.53 -11.49
N GLY A 41 -11.12 10.72 -10.44
CA GLY A 41 -11.37 9.27 -10.55
C GLY A 41 -10.15 8.46 -11.00
N VAL A 42 -9.05 9.13 -11.34
CA VAL A 42 -7.78 8.50 -11.73
C VAL A 42 -6.79 8.62 -10.58
N LYS A 43 -6.19 7.50 -10.20
CA LYS A 43 -5.04 7.42 -9.29
C LYS A 43 -4.08 6.33 -9.74
N PRO A 44 -2.76 6.53 -9.62
CA PRO A 44 -1.80 5.45 -9.82
C PRO A 44 -1.86 4.48 -8.62
N SER A 45 -1.78 3.17 -8.91
CA SER A 45 -1.66 2.15 -7.88
C SER A 45 -0.17 1.90 -7.62
N LEU A 46 0.41 2.61 -6.65
CA LEU A 46 1.83 2.47 -6.28
C LEU A 46 1.97 1.80 -4.91
N HIS A 47 2.94 0.90 -4.82
CA HIS A 47 3.32 0.19 -3.60
C HIS A 47 4.83 0.33 -3.40
N LEU A 48 5.27 0.49 -2.15
CA LEU A 48 6.64 0.21 -1.77
C LEU A 48 6.74 -1.28 -1.48
N SER A 49 7.50 -1.99 -2.29
CA SER A 49 7.67 -3.43 -2.21
C SER A 49 9.07 -3.76 -1.71
N TYR A 50 9.17 -4.80 -0.89
CA TYR A 50 10.39 -5.43 -0.43
C TYR A 50 10.30 -6.92 -0.73
N ASN A 51 11.41 -7.52 -1.16
CA ASN A 51 11.57 -8.94 -1.41
C ASN A 51 12.93 -9.38 -0.88
N SER A 52 12.95 -10.36 0.04
CA SER A 52 14.20 -10.75 0.71
C SER A 52 15.28 -11.32 -0.21
N GLY A 53 14.90 -11.74 -1.42
CA GLY A 53 15.82 -12.24 -2.45
C GLY A 53 16.41 -11.15 -3.35
N SER A 54 15.97 -9.90 -3.20
CA SER A 54 16.40 -8.78 -4.05
C SER A 54 17.63 -8.06 -3.50
N GLY A 55 18.34 -7.37 -4.39
CA GLY A 55 19.59 -6.66 -4.09
C GLY A 55 19.38 -5.21 -3.64
N MET A 56 20.44 -4.39 -3.77
CA MET A 56 20.34 -2.95 -3.51
C MET A 56 19.64 -2.25 -4.68
N GLU A 57 18.58 -1.52 -4.35
CA GLU A 57 17.79 -0.70 -5.26
C GLU A 57 17.69 0.75 -4.76
N VAL A 58 16.97 1.59 -5.51
CA VAL A 58 16.78 3.03 -5.19
C VAL A 58 16.09 3.28 -3.85
N PHE A 59 15.40 2.29 -3.29
CA PHE A 59 14.70 2.38 -2.00
C PHE A 59 15.37 1.61 -0.85
N GLY A 60 16.55 1.04 -1.08
CA GLY A 60 17.22 0.21 -0.09
C GLY A 60 17.48 -1.20 -0.58
N LEU A 61 17.86 -2.07 0.36
CA LEU A 61 18.07 -3.49 0.12
C LEU A 61 16.74 -4.23 0.17
N GLY A 62 16.51 -5.10 -0.82
CA GLY A 62 15.33 -5.96 -0.91
C GLY A 62 14.15 -5.31 -1.61
#